data_AF-A0A1F3V6B6-F1
#
_entry.id   AF-A0A1F3V6B6-F1
#
_cell.length_a   1.000
_cell.length_b   1.000
_cell.length_c   1.000
_cell.angle_alpha   90.00
_cell.angle_beta   90.00
_cell.angle_gamma   90.00
#
_symmetry.space_group_name_H-M   'P 1'
#
loop_
_entity.id
_entity.type
_entity.pdbx_description
1 polymer ?
#
loop_
_entity_poly.entity_id
_entity_poly.type
_entity_poly.pdbx_seq_one_letter_code
_entity_poly.pdbx_strand_id
1 'polypeptide(L)'
;MKKIVAVITAITGDRIIVSDESLNHAIREHFQVVPKDILLEILERILKDPTEVYCEEQSDSRSFNFFYRLENRGFIVVVVKIMPEGAFMATMYPTGKTPRNKHKILKKVKL
;
A
#
# COMPACT_ATOMS: atom_id res chain seq x y z
N MET A 1 -15.25 1.46 -15.74
CA MET A 1 -14.48 2.24 -14.74
C MET A 1 -14.62 1.54 -13.39
N LYS A 2 -13.52 1.20 -12.71
CA LYS A 2 -13.61 0.51 -11.41
C LYS A 2 -14.26 1.45 -10.39
N LYS A 3 -15.13 0.93 -9.53
CA LYS A 3 -15.78 1.74 -8.47
C LYS A 3 -14.72 2.24 -7.51
N ILE A 4 -14.54 3.56 -7.43
CA ILE A 4 -13.62 4.18 -6.45
C ILE A 4 -14.32 4.19 -5.09
N VAL A 5 -13.62 3.72 -4.07
CA VAL A 5 -14.14 3.68 -2.69
C VAL A 5 -13.49 4.73 -1.80
N ALA A 6 -12.25 5.11 -2.09
CA ALA A 6 -11.54 6.16 -1.37
C ALA A 6 -10.44 6.78 -2.24
N VAL A 7 -10.05 8.01 -1.89
CA VAL A 7 -8.82 8.64 -2.36
C VAL A 7 -8.05 9.09 -1.12
N ILE A 8 -6.88 8.51 -0.89
CA ILE A 8 -6.07 8.75 0.30
C ILE A 8 -4.80 9.48 -0.11
N THR A 9 -4.49 10.60 0.54
CA THR A 9 -3.21 11.28 0.33
C THR A 9 -2.16 10.64 1.23
N ALA A 10 -1.12 10.05 0.64
CA ALA A 10 -0.02 9.46 1.37
C ALA A 10 0.94 10.52 1.91
N ILE A 11 1.81 10.13 2.85
CA ILE A 11 2.90 10.96 3.36
C ILE A 11 3.85 11.45 2.26
N THR A 12 3.96 10.71 1.15
CA THR A 12 4.74 11.09 -0.02
C THR A 12 4.10 12.21 -0.86
N GLY A 13 2.88 12.64 -0.50
CA GLY A 13 2.09 13.64 -1.24
C GLY A 13 1.22 13.06 -2.35
N ASP A 14 1.40 11.80 -2.70
CA ASP A 14 0.63 11.12 -3.75
C ASP A 14 -0.84 10.95 -3.36
N ARG A 15 -1.76 11.24 -4.28
CA ARG A 15 -3.19 10.95 -4.14
C ARG A 15 -3.47 9.54 -4.65
N ILE A 16 -3.61 8.59 -3.72
CA ILE A 16 -3.77 7.17 -4.03
C ILE A 16 -5.24 6.83 -4.18
N ILE A 17 -5.60 6.34 -5.36
CA ILE A 17 -6.94 5.86 -5.69
C ILE A 17 -7.08 4.42 -5.18
N VAL A 18 -8.10 4.20 -4.35
CA VAL A 18 -8.49 2.89 -3.86
C VAL A 18 -9.76 2.47 -4.57
N SER A 19 -9.68 1.37 -5.33
CA SER A 19 -10.84 0.79 -6.00
C SER A 19 -11.48 -0.30 -5.13
N ASP A 20 -12.77 -0.53 -5.35
CA ASP A 20 -13.50 -1.62 -4.70
C ASP A 20 -12.86 -2.97 -5.00
N GLU A 21 -12.39 -3.17 -6.22
CA GLU A 21 -11.74 -4.41 -6.67
C GLU A 21 -10.41 -4.67 -5.95
N SER A 22 -9.53 -3.66 -5.86
CA SER A 22 -8.23 -3.80 -5.17
C SER A 22 -8.42 -4.04 -3.68
N LEU A 23 -9.41 -3.38 -3.06
CA LEU A 23 -9.74 -3.57 -1.66
C LEU A 23 -10.32 -4.96 -1.41
N ASN A 24 -11.29 -5.40 -2.21
CA ASN A 24 -11.89 -6.74 -2.10
C ASN A 24 -10.88 -7.86 -2.38
N HIS A 25 -9.92 -7.64 -3.28
CA HIS A 25 -8.81 -8.57 -3.49
C HIS A 25 -7.97 -8.71 -2.21
N ALA A 26 -7.54 -7.60 -1.59
CA ALA A 26 -6.79 -7.67 -0.33
C ALA A 26 -7.58 -8.37 0.79
N ILE A 27 -8.89 -8.10 0.92
CA ILE A 27 -9.76 -8.79 1.88
C ILE A 27 -9.77 -10.29 1.62
N ARG A 28 -10.07 -10.70 0.40
CA ARG A 28 -10.23 -12.12 0.05
C ARG A 28 -8.94 -12.91 0.21
N GLU A 29 -7.80 -12.36 -0.19
CA GLU A 29 -6.53 -13.10 -0.17
C GLU A 29 -5.81 -13.02 1.19
N HIS A 30 -6.01 -11.96 1.97
CA HIS A 30 -5.15 -11.67 3.13
C HIS A 30 -5.88 -11.27 4.41
N PHE A 31 -7.11 -10.76 4.34
CA PHE A 31 -7.83 -10.17 5.48
C PHE A 31 -9.29 -10.63 5.57
N GLN A 32 -9.57 -11.91 5.31
CA GLN A 32 -10.95 -12.43 5.15
C GLN A 32 -11.88 -12.15 6.35
N VAL A 33 -11.32 -12.02 7.54
CA VAL A 33 -12.06 -11.78 8.79
C VAL A 33 -12.13 -10.31 9.20
N VAL A 34 -11.47 -9.42 8.46
CA VAL A 34 -11.42 -7.99 8.80
C VAL A 34 -12.54 -7.25 8.04
N PRO A 35 -13.42 -6.52 8.75
CA PRO A 35 -14.42 -5.69 8.11
C PRO A 35 -13.79 -4.65 7.16
N LYS A 36 -14.49 -4.36 6.06
CA LYS A 36 -13.98 -3.52 4.98
C LYS A 36 -13.62 -2.09 5.42
N ASP A 37 -14.48 -1.51 6.24
CA ASP A 37 -14.30 -0.20 6.89
C ASP A 37 -13.05 -0.17 7.77
N ILE A 38 -12.86 -1.21 8.61
CA ILE A 38 -11.65 -1.35 9.44
C ILE A 38 -10.40 -1.48 8.56
N LEU A 39 -10.47 -2.25 7.47
CA LEU A 39 -9.33 -2.38 6.55
C LEU A 39 -9.01 -1.05 5.85
N LEU A 40 -10.01 -0.25 5.49
CA LEU A 40 -9.83 1.09 4.94
C LEU A 40 -9.15 2.03 5.93
N GLU A 41 -9.52 1.98 7.22
CA GLU A 41 -8.83 2.74 8.26
C GLU A 41 -7.36 2.34 8.39
N ILE A 42 -7.07 1.03 8.39
CA ILE A 42 -5.69 0.53 8.47
C ILE A 42 -4.90 0.99 7.24
N LEU A 43 -5.48 0.86 6.04
CA LEU A 43 -4.89 1.34 4.80
C LEU A 43 -4.54 2.83 4.88
N GLU A 44 -5.46 3.67 5.36
CA GLU A 44 -5.22 5.10 5.52
C GLU A 44 -4.09 5.40 6.49
N ARG A 45 -4.05 4.73 7.65
CA ARG A 45 -2.96 4.89 8.64
C ARG A 45 -1.59 4.52 8.05
N ILE A 46 -1.52 3.43 7.29
CA ILE A 46 -0.26 2.99 6.66
C ILE A 46 0.22 4.01 5.62
N LEU A 47 -0.69 4.56 4.82
CA LEU A 47 -0.32 5.51 3.77
C LEU A 47 0.09 6.87 4.34
N LYS A 48 -0.56 7.33 5.41
CA LYS A 48 -0.29 8.64 6.03
C LYS A 48 0.89 8.64 6.99
N ASP A 49 1.20 7.51 7.61
CA ASP A 49 2.27 7.40 8.61
C ASP A 49 2.92 6.00 8.54
N PRO A 50 3.64 5.69 7.45
CA PRO A 50 4.39 4.44 7.33
C PRO A 50 5.63 4.46 8.23
N THR A 51 6.03 3.30 8.73
CA THR A 51 7.34 3.11 9.36
C THR A 51 8.46 3.20 8.32
N GLU A 52 8.26 2.59 7.15
CA GLU A 52 9.24 2.58 6.07
C GLU A 52 8.55 2.61 4.71
N VAL A 53 9.16 3.27 3.74
CA VAL A 53 8.69 3.26 2.34
C VAL A 53 9.85 2.88 1.43
N TYR A 54 9.60 1.93 0.54
CA TYR A 54 10.55 1.50 -0.49
C TYR A 54 9.96 1.75 -1.88
N CYS A 55 10.81 2.05 -2.86
CA CYS A 55 10.42 2.30 -4.23
C CYS A 55 11.16 1.35 -5.18
N GLU A 56 10.40 0.68 -6.04
CA GLU A 56 10.89 -0.06 -7.21
C GLU A 56 10.53 0.73 -8.47
N GLU A 57 11.54 1.25 -9.16
CA GLU A 57 11.38 1.92 -10.45
C GLU A 57 11.40 0.85 -11.56
N GLN A 58 10.42 0.87 -12.47
CA GLN A 58 10.42 0.05 -13.68
C GLN A 58 10.79 0.90 -14.91
N SER A 59 11.24 0.24 -15.98
CA SER A 59 11.74 0.89 -17.19
C SER A 59 10.67 1.64 -18.00
N ASP A 60 9.39 1.39 -17.76
CA ASP A 60 8.25 1.92 -18.52
C ASP A 60 7.54 3.08 -17.83
N SER A 61 8.27 3.87 -17.03
CA SER A 61 7.74 4.99 -16.21
C SER A 61 6.72 4.57 -15.14
N ARG A 62 6.55 3.26 -14.91
CA ARG A 62 5.80 2.74 -13.78
C ARG A 62 6.76 2.58 -12.61
N SER A 63 6.26 2.85 -11.42
CA SER A 63 6.99 2.48 -10.20
C SER A 63 6.03 1.90 -9.17
N PHE A 64 6.60 1.18 -8.21
CA PHE A 64 5.87 0.62 -7.09
C PHE A 64 6.42 1.18 -5.79
N ASN A 65 5.55 1.83 -5.02
CA ASN A 65 5.85 2.22 -3.66
C ASN A 65 5.29 1.16 -2.71
N PHE A 66 6.13 0.73 -1.76
CA PHE A 66 5.82 -0.26 -0.73
C PHE A 66 5.80 0.44 0.63
N PHE A 67 4.60 0.77 1.11
CA PHE A 67 4.39 1.42 2.39
C PHE A 67 4.28 0.37 3.48
N TYR A 68 5.26 0.33 4.38
CA TYR A 68 5.32 -0.59 5.50
C TYR A 68 4.95 0.13 6.79
N ARG A 69 4.06 -0.48 7.58
CA ARG A 69 3.81 -0.06 8.96
C ARG A 69 3.84 -1.26 9.88
N LEU A 70 4.50 -1.13 11.03
CA LEU A 70 4.44 -2.12 12.10
C LEU A 70 3.11 -1.95 12.84
N GLU A 71 2.26 -2.97 12.79
CA GLU A 71 0.97 -3.01 13.49
C GLU A 71 0.98 -4.16 14.50
N ASN A 72 0.82 -3.82 15.78
CA ASN A 72 0.91 -4.71 16.94
C ASN A 72 2.23 -5.51 17.04
N ARG A 73 2.41 -6.52 16.17
CA ARG A 73 3.53 -7.49 16.18
C ARG A 73 4.01 -7.87 14.78
N GLY A 74 3.41 -7.32 13.74
CA GLY A 74 3.73 -7.65 12.36
C GLY A 74 3.61 -6.44 11.45
N PHE A 75 4.46 -6.41 10.44
CA PHE A 75 4.35 -5.44 9.38
C PHE A 75 3.19 -5.78 8.46
N ILE A 76 2.48 -4.73 8.06
CA ILE A 76 1.60 -4.74 6.92
C ILE A 76 2.23 -3.88 5.84
N VAL A 77 2.16 -4.35 4.60
CA VAL A 77 2.58 -3.59 3.43
C VAL A 77 1.36 -3.19 2.61
N VAL A 78 1.32 -1.94 2.18
CA VAL A 78 0.45 -1.46 1.12
C VAL A 78 1.30 -1.23 -0.12
N VAL A 79 0.90 -1.85 -1.22
CA VAL A 79 1.58 -1.71 -2.51
C VAL A 79 0.81 -0.73 -3.37
N VAL A 80 1.49 0.33 -3.77
CA VAL A 80 0.92 1.40 -4.59
C VAL A 80 1.64 1.38 -5.93
N LYS A 81 0.87 1.25 -7.00
CA LYS A 81 1.35 1.40 -8.37
C LYS A 81 1.27 2.87 -8.76
N ILE A 82 2.41 3.46 -9.10
CA ILE A 82 2.52 4.81 -9.63
C ILE A 82 2.64 4.73 -11.15
N MET A 83 1.80 5.49 -11.85
CA MET A 83 1.78 5.60 -13.31
C MET A 83 1.60 7.08 -13.69
N PRO A 84 1.89 7.48 -14.94
CA PRO A 84 1.70 8.87 -15.39
C PRO A 84 0.28 9.41 -15.14
N GLU A 85 -0.74 8.54 -15.22
CA GLU A 85 -2.14 8.89 -14.98
C GLU A 85 -2.54 8.96 -13.49
N GLY A 86 -1.67 8.54 -12.57
CA GLY A 86 -1.89 8.65 -11.13
C GLY A 86 -1.34 7.49 -10.29
N ALA A 87 -1.67 7.52 -8.99
CA ALA A 87 -1.30 6.50 -8.02
C ALA A 87 -2.49 5.62 -7.65
N PHE A 88 -2.30 4.30 -7.66
CA PHE A 88 -3.37 3.32 -7.45
C PHE A 88 -2.95 2.27 -6.43
N MET A 89 -3.82 1.97 -5.48
CA MET A 89 -3.61 0.82 -4.60
C MET A 89 -3.66 -0.47 -5.44
N ALA A 90 -2.56 -1.22 -5.44
CA ALA A 90 -2.49 -2.53 -6.10
C ALA A 90 -2.99 -3.63 -5.16
N THR A 91 -2.41 -3.73 -3.96
CA THR A 91 -2.79 -4.73 -2.94
C THR A 91 -2.26 -4.31 -1.56
N MET A 92 -2.64 -5.05 -0.52
CA MET A 92 -2.16 -4.89 0.85
C MET A 92 -2.09 -6.26 1.51
N TYR A 93 -1.06 -6.54 2.30
CA TYR A 93 -0.89 -7.85 2.96
C TYR A 93 0.09 -7.82 4.14
N PRO A 94 -0.01 -8.76 5.10
CA PRO A 94 0.96 -8.90 6.19
C PRO A 94 2.28 -9.52 5.70
N THR A 95 3.42 -9.10 6.24
CA THR A 95 4.76 -9.59 5.84
C THR A 95 5.59 -10.22 6.97
N GLY A 96 5.08 -10.27 8.20
CA GLY A 96 5.78 -10.80 9.37
C GLY A 96 6.50 -9.72 10.20
N LYS A 97 7.53 -10.07 10.97
CA LYS A 97 8.16 -9.13 11.93
C LYS A 97 9.05 -8.05 11.31
N THR A 98 9.36 -8.15 10.01
CA THR A 98 10.18 -7.15 9.31
C THR A 98 9.66 -6.96 7.87
N PRO A 99 10.04 -5.86 7.19
CA PRO A 99 9.83 -5.74 5.75
C PRO A 99 10.44 -6.93 4.99
N ARG A 100 9.88 -7.29 3.83
CA ARG A 100 10.41 -8.40 3.02
C ARG A 100 11.85 -8.10 2.61
N ASN A 101 12.74 -9.07 2.75
CA ASN A 101 14.17 -8.88 2.43
C ASN A 101 14.39 -8.38 0.99
N LYS A 102 13.60 -8.88 0.03
CA LYS A 102 13.65 -8.41 -1.37
C LYS A 102 13.25 -6.95 -1.57
N HIS A 103 12.51 -6.34 -0.63
CA HIS A 103 12.15 -4.92 -0.72
C HIS A 103 13.16 -4.04 0.03
N LYS A 104 13.87 -4.58 1.04
CA LYS A 104 14.90 -3.83 1.78
C LYS A 104 16.09 -3.41 0.91
N ILE A 105 16.34 -4.13 -0.18
CA ILE A 105 17.38 -3.79 -1.16
C ILE A 105 16.95 -2.69 -2.14
N LEU A 106 15.66 -2.36 -2.17
CA LEU A 106 15.13 -1.29 -3.01
C LEU A 106 15.49 0.08 -2.45
N LYS A 107 15.31 1.11 -3.28
CA LYS A 107 15.50 2.50 -2.89
C LYS A 107 14.55 2.86 -1.76
N LYS A 108 15.08 3.22 -0.59
CA LYS A 108 14.29 3.72 0.52
C LYS A 108 13.88 5.18 0.27
N VAL A 109 12.60 5.48 0.41
CA VAL A 109 12.06 6.84 0.28
C VAL A 109 12.23 7.56 1.62
N LYS A 110 12.69 8.80 1.58
CA LYS A 110 12.80 9.65 2.77
C LYS A 110 11.41 10.21 3.12
N LEU A 111 11.00 10.01 4.36
CA LEU A 111 9.73 10.49 4.93
C LEU A 111 9.89 11.91 5.47
#